data_AF-A0A3D0T166-F1
#
_entry.id   AF-A0A3D0T166-F1
#
_cell.length_a   1.000
_cell.length_b   1.000
_cell.length_c   1.000
_cell.angle_alpha   90.00
_cell.angle_beta   90.00
_cell.angle_gamma   90.00
#
_symmetry.space_group_name_H-M   'P 1'
#
loop_
_entity.id
_entity.type
_entity.pdbx_description
1 polymer ?
#
loop_
_entity_poly.entity_id
_entity_poly.type
_entity_poly.pdbx_seq_one_letter_code
_entity_poly.pdbx_strand_id
1 'polypeptide(L)' 'MQARLGFDPATTLFVDDSLNILEAAKTFGIKYVLAVKNPDSKQPHREIEGYPAISDYRTLIDDITNHPFDNA' A
#
# COMPACT_ATOMS: atom_id res chain seq x y z
N MET A 1 -18.88 -9.68 6.88
CA MET A 1 -17.39 -9.71 6.87
C MET A 1 -16.86 -8.27 6.83
N GLN A 2 -17.29 -7.41 7.75
CA GLN A 2 -16.95 -5.96 7.74
C GLN A 2 -16.43 -5.45 9.09
N ALA A 3 -16.44 -6.28 10.14
CA ALA A 3 -16.20 -5.85 11.53
C ALA A 3 -14.99 -6.50 12.21
N ARG A 4 -13.99 -7.00 11.45
CA ARG A 4 -13.04 -8.01 11.98
C ARG A 4 -11.58 -7.61 12.15
N LEU A 5 -11.15 -6.39 11.81
CA LEU A 5 -9.73 -6.05 11.92
C LEU A 5 -9.39 -4.88 12.85
N GLY A 6 -10.36 -4.07 13.31
CA GLY A 6 -10.10 -3.04 14.34
C GLY A 6 -8.92 -2.11 14.05
N PHE A 7 -8.58 -1.92 12.77
CA PHE A 7 -7.44 -1.10 12.37
C PHE A 7 -7.87 0.36 12.29
N ASP A 8 -6.97 1.24 12.66
CA ASP A 8 -7.15 2.68 12.46
C ASP A 8 -6.76 3.04 11.01
N PRO A 9 -7.70 3.53 10.18
CA PRO A 9 -7.38 3.97 8.82
C PRO A 9 -6.28 5.04 8.76
N ALA A 10 -6.08 5.82 9.83
CA ALA A 10 -5.06 6.85 9.91
C ALA A 10 -3.63 6.31 10.03
N THR A 11 -3.46 5.08 10.53
CA THR A 11 -2.15 4.41 10.70
C THR A 11 -2.00 3.19 9.79
N THR A 12 -3.00 2.90 8.96
CA THR A 12 -3.01 1.74 8.08
C THR A 12 -2.36 2.04 6.74
N LEU A 13 -1.53 1.11 6.28
CA LEU A 13 -0.97 1.08 4.93
C LEU A 13 -1.73 0.04 4.09
N PHE A 14 -2.32 0.49 2.99
CA PHE A 14 -2.95 -0.36 1.99
C PHE A 14 -2.02 -0.54 0.78
N VAL A 15 -1.78 -1.78 0.36
CA VAL A 15 -0.88 -2.09 -0.75
C VAL A 15 -1.56 -3.00 -1.77
N ASP A 16 -1.57 -2.59 -3.04
CA ASP A 16 -2.23 -3.33 -4.13
C ASP A 16 -1.61 -2.95 -5.50
N ASP A 17 -1.82 -3.77 -6.53
CA ASP A 17 -1.37 -3.50 -7.91
C ASP A 17 -2.46 -2.85 -8.78
N SER A 18 -3.70 -2.81 -8.30
CA SER A 18 -4.86 -2.34 -9.04
C SER A 18 -5.26 -0.91 -8.64
N LEU A 19 -5.14 0.03 -9.58
CA LEU A 19 -5.50 1.44 -9.38
C LEU A 19 -6.91 1.64 -8.78
N ASN A 20 -7.92 0.94 -9.29
CA ASN A 20 -9.29 1.04 -8.80
C ASN A 20 -9.42 0.66 -7.32
N ILE A 21 -8.59 -0.28 -6.86
CA ILE A 21 -8.57 -0.73 -5.47
C ILE A 21 -7.84 0.30 -4.59
N LEU A 22 -6.74 0.88 -5.08
CA LEU A 22 -6.03 1.97 -4.41
C LEU A 22 -6.92 3.22 -4.23
N GLU A 23 -7.71 3.58 -5.24
CA GLU A 23 -8.68 4.67 -5.14
C GLU A 23 -9.80 4.36 -4.15
N ALA A 24 -10.30 3.13 -4.12
CA ALA A 24 -11.28 2.69 -3.14
C ALA A 24 -10.72 2.76 -1.71
N ALA A 25 -9.46 2.35 -1.49
CA ALA A 25 -8.78 2.43 -0.20
C ALA A 25 -8.61 3.89 0.27
N LYS A 26 -8.25 4.81 -0.63
CA LYS A 26 -8.19 6.24 -0.34
C LYS A 26 -9.57 6.81 0.00
N THR A 27 -10.60 6.41 -0.75
CA THR A 27 -12.00 6.81 -0.50
C THR A 27 -12.54 6.26 0.82
N PHE A 28 -12.08 5.07 1.22
CA PHE A 28 -12.38 4.46 2.51
C PHE A 28 -11.77 5.23 3.70
N GLY A 29 -10.79 6.10 3.45
CA GLY A 29 -10.11 6.90 4.46
C GLY A 29 -8.79 6.31 4.96
N ILE A 30 -8.21 5.35 4.24
CA ILE A 30 -6.86 4.86 4.54
C ILE A 30 -5.85 5.93 4.16
N LYS A 31 -5.05 6.37 5.14
CA LYS A 31 -4.10 7.46 4.96
C LYS A 31 -2.93 7.10 4.06
N TYR A 32 -2.43 5.87 4.17
CA TYR A 32 -1.27 5.41 3.41
C TYR A 32 -1.69 4.39 2.36
N VAL A 33 -1.44 4.69 1.09
CA VAL A 33 -1.78 3.84 -0.04
C VAL A 33 -0.53 3.70 -0.92
N LEU A 34 -0.13 2.46 -1.20
CA LEU A 34 1.08 2.13 -1.93
C LEU A 34 0.76 1.22 -3.09
N ALA A 35 1.24 1.57 -4.28
CA ALA A 35 1.04 0.76 -5.47
C ALA A 35 2.21 -0.21 -5.71
N VAL A 36 1.94 -1.37 -6.30
CA VAL A 36 3.00 -2.32 -6.67
C VAL A 36 3.21 -2.29 -8.17
N LYS A 37 4.41 -1.90 -8.60
CA LYS A 37 4.82 -1.77 -10.01
C LYS A 37 5.23 -3.07 -10.67
N ASN A 38 4.96 -4.21 -10.05
CA ASN A 38 5.36 -5.51 -10.56
C ASN A 38 4.11 -6.28 -11.07
N PRO A 39 3.51 -5.84 -12.19
CA PRO A 39 2.52 -6.65 -12.86
C PRO A 39 3.26 -7.85 -13.42
N ASP A 40 2.71 -9.02 -13.17
CA ASP A 40 3.12 -10.28 -13.79
C ASP A 40 3.47 -10.05 -15.28
N SER A 41 4.78 -10.19 -15.57
CA SER A 41 5.61 -10.28 -16.79
C SER A 41 5.01 -10.13 -18.22
N LYS A 42 3.79 -9.63 -18.44
CA LYS A 42 3.14 -9.63 -19.76
C LYS A 42 2.37 -8.37 -20.14
N GLN A 43 2.23 -7.39 -19.24
CA GLN A 43 1.54 -6.14 -19.56
C GLN A 43 2.52 -4.95 -19.54
N PRO A 44 2.34 -3.96 -20.44
CA PRO A 44 3.19 -2.78 -20.49
C PRO A 44 3.15 -2.06 -19.15
N HIS A 45 4.31 -1.56 -18.72
CA HIS A 45 4.50 -0.85 -17.47
C HIS A 45 3.48 0.30 -17.41
N ARG A 46 2.43 0.12 -16.62
CA ARG A 46 1.43 1.17 -16.43
C ARG A 46 2.05 2.13 -15.44
N GLU A 47 2.43 3.31 -15.90
CA GLU A 47 2.88 4.36 -15.00
C GLU A 47 1.72 4.70 -14.07
N ILE A 48 1.85 4.28 -12.82
CA ILE A 48 0.95 4.70 -11.76
C ILE A 48 1.39 6.12 -11.40
N GLU A 49 0.94 7.09 -12.19
CA GLU A 49 1.11 8.50 -11.88
C GLU A 49 0.14 8.88 -10.75
N GLY A 50 0.68 9.35 -9.63
CA GLY A 50 -0.11 9.89 -8.51
C GLY A 50 -0.11 9.06 -7.22
N TYR A 51 0.48 7.85 -7.21
CA TYR A 51 0.69 7.08 -5.98
C TYR A 51 2.16 6.68 -5.82
N PRO A 52 2.71 6.69 -4.60
CA PRO A 52 4.00 6.09 -4.33
C PRO A 52 3.90 4.61 -4.71
N ALA A 53 4.88 4.13 -5.46
CA ALA A 53 4.80 2.80 -6.04
C ALA A 53 6.15 2.09 -5.97
N ILE A 54 6.14 0.85 -5.47
CA ILE A 54 7.33 0.04 -5.25
C ILE A 54 7.33 -1.18 -6.17
N SER A 55 8.51 -1.58 -6.63
CA SER A 55 8.71 -2.83 -7.38
C SER A 55 9.15 -3.98 -6.47
N ASP A 56 9.80 -3.67 -5.36
CA ASP A 56 10.31 -4.65 -4.39
C ASP A 56 10.12 -4.15 -2.95
N TYR A 57 9.39 -4.93 -2.16
CA TYR A 57 9.12 -4.69 -0.74
C TYR A 57 10.36 -4.79 0.15
N ARG A 58 11.40 -5.50 -0.30
CA ARG A 58 12.64 -5.69 0.48
C ARG A 58 13.31 -4.36 0.80
N THR A 59 13.11 -3.37 -0.06
CA THR A 59 13.60 -1.99 0.15
C THR A 59 13.03 -1.34 1.40
N LEU A 60 11.86 -1.78 1.88
CA LEU A 60 11.21 -1.26 3.09
C LEU A 60 11.61 -2.03 4.36
N ILE A 61 12.20 -3.22 4.24
CA ILE A 61 12.47 -4.08 5.40
C ILE A 61 13.48 -3.44 6.34
N ASP A 62 14.57 -2.89 5.80
CA ASP A 62 15.58 -2.19 6.61
C ASP A 62 14.97 -0.99 7.34
N ASP A 63 14.13 -0.21 6.66
CA ASP A 63 13.50 0.97 7.27
C ASP A 63 12.49 0.60 8.36
N ILE A 64 11.64 -0.40 8.13
CA ILE A 64 10.68 -0.93 9.11
C ILE A 64 11.41 -1.50 10.34
N THR A 65 12.54 -2.18 10.12
CA THR A 65 13.32 -2.77 11.22
C THR A 65 14.01 -1.68 12.06
N ASN A 66 14.47 -0.60 11.42
CA ASN A 66 15.11 0.52 12.10
C ASN A 66 14.11 1.49 12.75
N HIS A 67 12.86 1.51 12.29
CA HIS A 67 11.78 2.36 12.80
C HIS A 67 10.54 1.54 13.17
N PRO A 68 10.59 0.72 14.25
CA PRO A 68 9.46 -0.07 14.67
C PRO A 68 8.28 0.83 15.07
N PHE A 69 7.07 0.41 14.69
CA PHE A 69 5.84 1.11 15.05
C PHE A 69 5.46 0.79 16.50
N ASP A 70 5.69 1.74 17.41
CA ASP A 70 5.24 1.65 18.79
C ASP A 70 3.73 1.96 18.87
N ASN A 71 2.92 0.92 19.08
CA ASN A 71 1.51 1.04 19.46
C ASN A 71 1.39 1.49 20.93
N ALA A 72 1.83 2.71 21.24
CA ALA A 72 1.64 3.32 22.56
C ALA A 72 0.35 4.15 22.63
#